data_AF-A0A2A5ARI8-F1
#
_entry.id   AF-A0A2A5ARI8-F1
#
_cell.length_a   1.000
_cell.length_b   1.000
_cell.length_c   1.000
_cell.angle_alpha   90.00
_cell.angle_beta   90.00
_cell.angle_gamma   90.00
#
_symmetry.space_group_name_H-M   'P 1'
#
loop_
_entity.id
_entity.type
_entity.pdbx_description
1 polymer ?
#
loop_
_entity_poly.entity_id
_entity_poly.type
_entity_poly.pdbx_seq_one_letter_code
_entity_poly.pdbx_strand_id
1 'polypeptide(L)'
;MRTLISSKLFKLFLLFFITPLLLAACSQPQENSAELRLPVSINEVMASLINHSADPIWIAAWQEPQTDRDWRELEHLARQLQIGGSLLTIPGTGPVDKAWTDNEEWQGYSQQLSSAAARAVNAARSKDIELIGRAGDEIVTVCESCHIAFKPDLPTMNIYGELSPTASL
;
A
#
# COMPACT_ATOMS: atom_id res chain seq x y z
N MET A 1 25.33 -37.45 -72.34
CA MET A 1 25.03 -36.08 -71.88
C MET A 1 23.91 -36.17 -70.84
N ARG A 2 24.24 -36.41 -69.57
CA ARG A 2 23.30 -36.45 -68.44
C ARG A 2 23.87 -35.60 -67.32
N THR A 3 23.23 -34.46 -67.12
CA THR A 3 23.49 -33.47 -66.07
C THR A 3 23.19 -34.09 -64.70
N LEU A 4 24.25 -34.47 -63.98
CA LEU A 4 24.17 -34.86 -62.57
C LEU A 4 24.30 -33.60 -61.71
N ILE A 5 23.19 -32.87 -61.56
CA ILE A 5 23.05 -31.87 -60.50
C ILE A 5 23.07 -32.64 -59.18
N SER A 6 24.21 -32.57 -58.49
CA SER A 6 24.49 -33.28 -57.25
C SER A 6 23.49 -32.90 -56.15
N SER A 7 22.68 -33.87 -55.72
CA SER A 7 21.68 -33.75 -54.65
C SER A 7 22.24 -33.27 -53.30
N LYS A 8 23.57 -33.22 -53.15
CA LYS A 8 24.26 -32.70 -51.96
C LYS A 8 24.23 -31.18 -51.87
N LEU A 9 24.26 -30.46 -53.00
CA LEU A 9 24.21 -28.99 -53.03
C LEU A 9 22.81 -28.46 -52.68
N PHE A 10 21.75 -29.18 -53.07
CA PHE A 10 20.36 -28.82 -52.74
C PHE A 10 20.05 -28.99 -51.23
N LYS A 11 20.59 -30.04 -50.59
CA LYS A 11 20.43 -30.26 -49.14
C LYS A 11 21.16 -29.20 -48.30
N LEU A 12 22.32 -28.75 -48.75
CA LEU A 12 23.11 -27.75 -48.00
C LEU A 12 22.48 -26.35 -48.08
N PHE A 13 21.85 -26.01 -49.20
CA PHE A 13 21.13 -24.74 -49.37
C PHE A 13 19.83 -24.70 -48.55
N LEU A 14 19.12 -25.84 -48.42
CA LEU A 14 17.91 -25.93 -47.60
C LEU A 14 18.22 -25.82 -46.10
N LEU A 15 19.37 -26.30 -45.64
CA LEU A 15 19.80 -26.21 -44.23
C LEU A 15 20.28 -24.81 -43.82
N PHE A 16 20.76 -23.99 -44.76
CA PHE A 16 21.26 -22.64 -44.44
C PHE A 16 20.13 -21.59 -44.32
N PHE A 17 18.98 -21.82 -44.98
CA PHE A 17 17.82 -20.91 -44.96
C PHE A 17 16.82 -21.17 -43.82
N ILE A 18 16.88 -22.31 -43.13
CA ILE A 18 15.96 -22.64 -42.02
C ILE A 18 16.45 -22.04 -40.69
N THR A 19 17.75 -21.77 -40.55
CA THR A 19 18.36 -21.32 -39.30
C THR A 19 18.07 -19.88 -38.86
N PRO A 20 17.89 -18.86 -39.72
CA PRO A 20 17.60 -17.51 -39.23
C PRO A 20 16.11 -17.31 -38.91
N LEU A 21 15.21 -18.22 -39.32
CA LEU A 21 13.77 -18.06 -39.12
C LEU A 21 13.29 -18.43 -37.71
N LEU A 22 14.10 -19.17 -36.93
CA LEU A 22 13.78 -19.56 -35.56
C LEU A 22 14.14 -18.50 -34.50
N LEU A 23 14.90 -17.46 -34.86
CA LEU A 23 15.31 -16.39 -33.92
C LEU A 23 14.29 -15.24 -33.81
N ALA A 24 13.35 -15.12 -34.75
CA ALA A 24 12.33 -14.07 -34.73
C ALA A 24 11.08 -14.42 -33.90
N ALA A 25 10.92 -15.69 -33.49
CA ALA A 25 9.69 -16.20 -32.87
C ALA A 25 9.57 -15.94 -31.36
N CYS A 26 10.60 -15.37 -30.70
CA CYS A 26 10.57 -15.03 -29.28
C CYS A 26 10.53 -13.51 -29.02
N SER A 27 9.89 -12.76 -29.90
CA SER A 27 9.55 -11.35 -29.62
C SER A 27 8.18 -11.33 -28.92
N GLN A 28 8.12 -11.70 -27.64
CA GLN A 28 6.89 -11.42 -26.87
C GLN A 28 6.75 -9.90 -26.77
N PRO A 29 5.56 -9.32 -27.05
CA PRO A 29 5.31 -7.93 -26.72
C PRO A 29 5.65 -7.72 -25.24
N GLN A 30 6.52 -6.76 -24.95
CA GLN A 30 6.72 -6.29 -23.59
C GLN A 30 5.37 -5.79 -23.10
N GLU A 31 4.63 -6.63 -22.36
CA GLU A 31 3.49 -6.13 -21.59
C GLU A 31 4.07 -5.10 -20.63
N ASN A 32 3.76 -3.84 -20.91
CA ASN A 32 4.05 -2.76 -19.99
C ASN A 32 3.16 -3.03 -18.77
N SER A 33 3.68 -3.75 -17.78
CA SER A 33 2.96 -4.01 -16.53
C SER A 33 2.63 -2.65 -15.93
N ALA A 34 1.35 -2.25 -16.04
CA ALA A 34 0.91 -0.99 -15.48
C ALA A 34 1.32 -0.97 -14.00
N GLU A 35 2.06 0.06 -13.60
CA GLU A 35 2.44 0.28 -12.20
C GLU A 35 1.17 0.27 -11.36
N LEU A 36 1.12 -0.58 -10.33
CA LEU A 36 -0.01 -0.65 -9.42
C LEU A 36 -0.24 0.74 -8.82
N ARG A 37 -1.46 1.26 -8.96
CA ARG A 37 -1.86 2.56 -8.45
C ARG A 37 -3.18 2.49 -7.70
N LEU A 38 -3.29 3.27 -6.64
CA LEU A 38 -4.57 3.51 -5.98
C LEU A 38 -5.45 4.41 -6.86
N PRO A 39 -6.78 4.23 -6.83
CA PRO A 39 -7.71 5.05 -7.62
C PRO A 39 -7.92 6.46 -7.06
N VAL A 40 -7.31 6.78 -5.91
CA VAL A 40 -7.41 8.05 -5.17
C VAL A 40 -6.03 8.50 -4.74
N SER A 41 -5.89 9.76 -4.33
CA SER A 41 -4.62 10.29 -3.81
C SER A 41 -4.31 9.75 -2.42
N ILE A 42 -3.03 9.76 -2.05
CA ILE A 42 -2.60 9.42 -0.68
C ILE A 42 -3.27 10.33 0.35
N ASN A 43 -3.49 11.62 0.05
CA ASN A 43 -4.22 12.52 0.95
C ASN A 43 -5.68 12.06 1.17
N GLU A 44 -6.35 11.56 0.14
CA GLU A 44 -7.70 10.99 0.27
C GLU A 44 -7.68 9.69 1.09
N VAL A 45 -6.68 8.83 0.91
CA VAL A 45 -6.48 7.64 1.77
C VAL A 45 -6.27 8.06 3.22
N MET A 46 -5.48 9.12 3.47
CA MET A 46 -5.24 9.64 4.82
C MET A 46 -6.53 10.10 5.47
N ALA A 47 -7.29 10.96 4.81
CA ALA A 47 -8.49 11.51 5.39
C ALA A 47 -9.62 10.48 5.55
N SER A 48 -9.87 9.66 4.52
CA SER A 48 -11.07 8.82 4.47
C SER A 48 -10.90 7.45 5.15
N LEU A 49 -9.67 6.93 5.21
CA LEU A 49 -9.39 5.61 5.77
C LEU A 49 -8.53 5.70 7.03
N ILE A 50 -7.35 6.33 6.95
CA ILE A 50 -6.39 6.29 8.06
C ILE A 50 -6.84 7.11 9.25
N ASN A 51 -7.18 8.39 9.07
CA ASN A 51 -7.67 9.23 10.16
C ASN A 51 -8.96 8.66 10.77
N HIS A 52 -9.93 8.29 9.90
CA HIS A 52 -11.20 7.74 10.34
C HIS A 52 -11.05 6.46 11.19
N SER A 53 -10.09 5.60 10.85
CA SER A 53 -9.85 4.36 11.60
C SER A 53 -8.95 4.53 12.82
N ALA A 54 -8.11 5.56 12.87
CA ALA A 54 -7.24 5.84 14.00
C ALA A 54 -7.98 6.50 15.17
N ASP A 55 -8.89 7.44 14.91
CA ASP A 55 -9.55 8.22 15.98
C ASP A 55 -10.20 7.34 17.06
N PRO A 56 -10.97 6.29 16.73
CA PRO A 56 -11.60 5.44 17.74
C PRO A 56 -10.60 4.64 18.60
N ILE A 57 -9.38 4.40 18.12
CA ILE A 57 -8.32 3.73 18.88
C ILE A 57 -7.84 4.61 20.03
N TRP A 58 -7.65 5.91 19.78
CA TRP A 58 -7.26 6.86 20.83
C TRP A 58 -8.39 7.15 21.80
N ILE A 59 -9.63 7.21 21.31
CA ILE A 59 -10.81 7.40 22.17
C ILE A 59 -10.99 6.23 23.12
N ALA A 60 -10.79 5.00 22.64
CA ALA A 60 -10.92 3.80 23.47
C ALA A 60 -10.10 3.88 24.76
N ALA A 61 -8.92 4.54 24.74
CA ALA A 61 -8.05 4.69 25.90
C ALA A 61 -8.67 5.45 27.09
N TRP A 62 -9.69 6.28 26.88
CA TRP A 62 -10.41 7.01 27.93
C TRP A 62 -11.93 6.82 27.89
N GLN A 63 -12.45 6.21 26.83
CA GLN A 63 -13.83 5.76 26.68
C GLN A 63 -13.84 4.29 26.27
N GLU A 64 -13.72 3.41 27.26
CA GLU A 64 -13.53 1.98 27.01
C GLU A 64 -14.71 1.34 26.26
N PRO A 65 -14.47 0.40 25.32
CA PRO A 65 -15.54 -0.36 24.71
C PRO A 65 -16.30 -1.21 25.73
N GLN A 66 -17.62 -1.05 25.79
CA GLN A 66 -18.45 -1.64 26.87
C GLN A 66 -19.03 -3.01 26.49
N THR A 67 -19.23 -3.26 25.21
CA THR A 67 -19.84 -4.50 24.72
C THR A 67 -18.92 -5.26 23.77
N ASP A 68 -19.18 -6.56 23.59
CA ASP A 68 -18.50 -7.37 22.58
C ASP A 68 -18.61 -6.77 21.16
N ARG A 69 -19.70 -6.06 20.89
CA ARG A 69 -19.91 -5.37 19.61
C ARG A 69 -18.94 -4.21 19.47
N ASP A 70 -18.76 -3.42 20.52
CA ASP A 70 -17.87 -2.26 20.49
C ASP A 70 -16.41 -2.71 20.34
N TRP A 71 -16.01 -3.80 21.02
CA TRP A 71 -14.70 -4.42 20.83
C TRP A 71 -14.46 -4.94 19.41
N ARG A 72 -15.46 -5.59 18.79
CA ARG A 72 -15.35 -6.03 17.40
C ARG A 72 -15.24 -4.86 16.43
N GLU A 73 -15.96 -3.78 16.71
CA GLU A 73 -15.87 -2.58 15.87
C GLU A 73 -14.49 -1.93 15.98
N LEU A 74 -13.95 -1.81 17.19
CA LEU A 74 -12.59 -1.35 17.41
C LEU A 74 -11.55 -2.24 16.70
N GLU A 75 -11.73 -3.58 16.72
CA GLU A 75 -10.88 -4.51 15.96
C GLU A 75 -10.97 -4.25 14.44
N HIS A 76 -12.16 -4.01 13.89
CA HIS A 76 -12.34 -3.71 12.48
C HIS A 76 -11.66 -2.39 12.08
N LEU A 77 -11.80 -1.35 12.90
CA LEU A 77 -11.15 -0.06 12.68
C LEU A 77 -9.63 -0.19 12.76
N ALA A 78 -9.09 -0.86 13.78
CA ALA A 78 -7.66 -1.14 13.86
C ALA A 78 -7.14 -1.93 12.64
N ARG A 79 -7.94 -2.86 12.09
CA ARG A 79 -7.58 -3.59 10.87
C ARG A 79 -7.60 -2.70 9.63
N GLN A 80 -8.56 -1.80 9.53
CA GLN A 80 -8.60 -0.80 8.46
C GLN A 80 -7.35 0.08 8.50
N LEU A 81 -6.91 0.51 9.69
CA LEU A 81 -5.66 1.26 9.85
C LEU A 81 -4.44 0.43 9.46
N GLN A 82 -4.39 -0.85 9.87
CA GLN A 82 -3.31 -1.78 9.49
C GLN A 82 -3.19 -1.91 7.97
N ILE A 83 -4.31 -2.10 7.28
CA ILE A 83 -4.34 -2.19 5.81
C ILE A 83 -3.98 -0.83 5.20
N GLY A 84 -4.51 0.27 5.76
CA GLY A 84 -4.22 1.64 5.34
C GLY A 84 -2.73 1.95 5.36
N GLY A 85 -2.01 1.56 6.41
CA GLY A 85 -0.55 1.70 6.48
C GLY A 85 0.17 0.98 5.33
N SER A 86 -0.28 -0.21 4.93
CA SER A 86 0.28 -0.91 3.78
C SER A 86 -0.07 -0.23 2.45
N LEU A 87 -1.29 0.30 2.31
CA LEU A 87 -1.71 1.01 1.09
C LEU A 87 -0.86 2.24 0.81
N LEU A 88 -0.29 2.87 1.84
CA LEU A 88 0.63 4.00 1.67
C LEU A 88 1.91 3.65 0.90
N THR A 89 2.24 2.38 0.72
CA THR A 89 3.37 1.97 -0.12
C THR A 89 3.05 1.97 -1.62
N ILE A 90 1.77 2.19 -1.99
CA ILE A 90 1.29 2.16 -3.37
C ILE A 90 0.97 3.60 -3.79
N PRO A 91 1.52 4.10 -4.90
CA PRO A 91 1.26 5.47 -5.34
C PRO A 91 -0.22 5.65 -5.73
N GLY A 92 -0.78 6.80 -5.37
CA GLY A 92 -2.13 7.21 -5.76
C GLY A 92 -2.16 8.13 -6.98
N THR A 93 -3.24 8.91 -7.06
CA THR A 93 -3.48 9.91 -8.12
C THR A 93 -2.94 11.30 -7.78
N GLY A 94 -2.39 11.50 -6.57
CA GLY A 94 -1.88 12.79 -6.13
C GLY A 94 -0.58 13.19 -6.83
N PRO A 95 -0.29 14.50 -6.93
CA PRO A 95 0.84 15.01 -7.71
C PRO A 95 2.22 14.63 -7.15
N VAL A 96 2.30 14.30 -5.86
CA VAL A 96 3.54 13.94 -5.16
C VAL A 96 3.58 12.49 -4.68
N ASP A 97 2.48 11.74 -4.85
CA ASP A 97 2.31 10.41 -4.26
C ASP A 97 3.42 9.46 -4.70
N LYS A 98 3.77 9.47 -5.99
CA LYS A 98 4.87 8.63 -6.51
C LYS A 98 6.22 8.98 -5.88
N ALA A 99 6.51 10.27 -5.73
CA ALA A 99 7.78 10.70 -5.13
C ALA A 99 7.89 10.27 -3.66
N TRP A 100 6.77 10.28 -2.94
CA TRP A 100 6.70 9.74 -1.58
C TRP A 100 6.85 8.22 -1.55
N THR A 101 6.11 7.47 -2.36
CA THR A 101 6.20 6.00 -2.33
C THR A 101 7.55 5.46 -2.81
N ASP A 102 8.25 6.19 -3.68
CA ASP A 102 9.61 5.83 -4.11
C ASP A 102 10.67 6.13 -3.01
N ASN A 103 10.31 6.82 -1.91
CA ASN A 103 11.20 7.15 -0.81
C ASN A 103 11.22 6.05 0.27
N GLU A 104 12.42 5.59 0.67
CA GLU A 104 12.60 4.51 1.67
C GLU A 104 12.09 4.90 3.07
N GLU A 105 12.24 6.16 3.49
CA GLU A 105 11.78 6.64 4.79
C GLU A 105 10.24 6.63 4.85
N TRP A 106 9.58 7.05 3.77
CA TRP A 106 8.11 6.96 3.65
C TRP A 106 7.62 5.51 3.75
N GLN A 107 8.26 4.59 3.01
CA GLN A 107 7.94 3.16 3.09
C GLN A 107 8.15 2.62 4.50
N GLY A 108 9.21 3.07 5.18
CA GLY A 108 9.50 2.77 6.58
C GLY A 108 8.38 3.21 7.52
N TYR A 109 7.90 4.45 7.44
CA TYR A 109 6.78 4.91 8.26
C TYR A 109 5.48 4.18 7.95
N SER A 110 5.21 3.92 6.66
CA SER A 110 4.03 3.17 6.20
C SER A 110 3.97 1.77 6.83
N GLN A 111 5.09 1.06 6.84
CA GLN A 111 5.23 -0.27 7.47
C GLN A 111 5.13 -0.22 9.00
N GLN A 112 5.71 0.82 9.62
CA GLN A 112 5.60 1.04 11.07
C GLN A 112 4.15 1.29 11.49
N LEU A 113 3.40 2.10 10.73
CA LEU A 113 1.99 2.36 10.98
C LEU A 113 1.17 1.07 10.88
N SER A 114 1.38 0.29 9.82
CA SER A 114 0.71 -1.01 9.65
C SER A 114 1.01 -1.94 10.84
N SER A 115 2.26 -1.97 11.30
CA SER A 115 2.69 -2.81 12.42
C SER A 115 2.11 -2.34 13.77
N ALA A 116 2.05 -1.04 14.02
CA ALA A 116 1.43 -0.48 15.23
C ALA A 116 -0.08 -0.74 15.27
N ALA A 117 -0.75 -0.55 14.14
CA ALA A 117 -2.16 -0.89 14.00
C ALA A 117 -2.43 -2.39 14.16
N ALA A 118 -1.53 -3.27 13.70
CA ALA A 118 -1.63 -4.71 13.96
C ALA A 118 -1.56 -5.03 15.47
N ARG A 119 -0.79 -4.28 16.25
CA ARG A 119 -0.79 -4.39 17.72
C ARG A 119 -2.13 -3.93 18.30
N ALA A 120 -2.72 -2.85 17.79
CA ALA A 120 -4.07 -2.43 18.16
C ALA A 120 -5.14 -3.49 17.82
N VAL A 121 -5.04 -4.17 16.67
CA VAL A 121 -5.92 -5.30 16.31
C VAL A 121 -5.85 -6.41 17.35
N ASN A 122 -4.64 -6.78 17.76
CA ASN A 122 -4.46 -7.83 18.77
C ASN A 122 -4.96 -7.40 20.15
N ALA A 123 -4.74 -6.13 20.53
CA ALA A 123 -5.23 -5.56 21.77
C ALA A 123 -6.77 -5.52 21.82
N ALA A 124 -7.43 -5.16 20.71
CA ALA A 124 -8.88 -5.18 20.60
C ALA A 124 -9.45 -6.60 20.71
N ARG A 125 -8.79 -7.58 20.06
CA ARG A 125 -9.16 -9.00 20.17
C ARG A 125 -9.04 -9.55 21.58
N SER A 126 -8.00 -9.15 22.32
CA SER A 126 -7.80 -9.56 23.71
C SER A 126 -8.59 -8.70 24.71
N LYS A 127 -9.27 -7.65 24.24
CA LYS A 127 -9.98 -6.67 25.07
C LYS A 127 -9.10 -6.04 26.15
N ASP A 128 -7.86 -5.72 25.78
CA ASP A 128 -6.86 -5.20 26.69
C ASP A 128 -6.68 -3.69 26.48
N ILE A 129 -7.21 -2.90 27.39
CA ILE A 129 -7.21 -1.45 27.25
C ILE A 129 -5.82 -0.82 27.41
N GLU A 130 -4.95 -1.42 28.22
CA GLU A 130 -3.59 -0.93 28.36
C GLU A 130 -2.79 -1.16 27.07
N LEU A 131 -2.99 -2.30 26.41
CA LEU A 131 -2.39 -2.57 25.11
C LEU A 131 -2.97 -1.65 24.01
N ILE A 132 -4.26 -1.29 24.09
CA ILE A 132 -4.84 -0.29 23.17
C ILE A 132 -4.16 1.07 23.37
N GLY A 133 -4.00 1.53 24.61
CA GLY A 133 -3.31 2.78 24.91
C GLY A 133 -1.87 2.80 24.37
N ARG A 134 -1.09 1.76 24.64
CA ARG A 134 0.29 1.63 24.12
C ARG A 134 0.35 1.63 22.59
N ALA A 135 -0.55 0.89 21.94
CA ALA A 135 -0.62 0.90 20.48
C ALA A 135 -1.02 2.28 19.93
N GLY A 136 -1.92 2.97 20.62
CA GLY A 136 -2.33 4.35 20.31
C GLY A 136 -1.15 5.32 20.33
N ASP A 137 -0.31 5.28 21.38
CA ASP A 137 0.89 6.13 21.52
C ASP A 137 1.91 5.89 20.39
N GLU A 138 2.11 4.62 20.02
CA GLU A 138 2.99 4.25 18.91
C GLU A 138 2.44 4.75 17.56
N ILE A 139 1.12 4.67 17.35
CA ILE A 139 0.48 5.22 16.15
C ILE A 139 0.69 6.74 16.09
N VAL A 140 0.47 7.48 17.20
CA VAL A 140 0.74 8.94 17.26
C VAL A 140 2.19 9.22 16.87
N THR A 141 3.14 8.51 17.46
CA THR A 141 4.57 8.70 17.21
C THR A 141 4.91 8.53 15.72
N VAL A 142 4.36 7.51 15.06
CA VAL A 142 4.56 7.28 13.62
C VAL A 142 3.91 8.37 12.78
N CYS A 143 2.66 8.74 13.10
CA CYS A 143 1.92 9.79 12.40
C CYS A 143 2.66 11.13 12.45
N GLU A 144 3.09 11.57 13.63
CA GLU A 144 3.82 12.82 13.82
C GLU A 144 5.16 12.80 13.08
N SER A 145 5.93 11.72 13.22
CA SER A 145 7.25 11.61 12.58
C SER A 145 7.14 11.64 11.06
N CYS A 146 6.18 10.92 10.49
CA CYS A 146 5.94 10.91 9.05
C CYS A 146 5.48 12.29 8.55
N HIS A 147 4.57 12.95 9.25
CA HIS A 147 4.10 14.28 8.87
C HIS A 147 5.20 15.34 8.97
N ILE A 148 6.05 15.30 9.99
CA ILE A 148 7.21 16.21 10.09
C ILE A 148 8.15 16.04 8.89
N ALA A 149 8.37 14.81 8.43
CA ALA A 149 9.27 14.52 7.31
C ALA A 149 8.68 14.88 5.93
N PHE A 150 7.38 14.65 5.71
CA PHE A 150 6.78 14.71 4.36
C PHE A 150 5.70 15.78 4.18
N LYS A 151 5.12 16.31 5.27
CA LYS A 151 4.04 17.30 5.26
C LYS A 151 4.15 18.25 6.48
N PRO A 152 5.23 19.05 6.59
CA PRO A 152 5.52 19.86 7.78
C PRO A 152 4.55 21.04 7.99
N ASP A 153 3.82 21.44 6.95
CA ASP A 153 2.71 22.38 7.09
C ASP A 153 1.54 21.70 7.83
N LEU A 154 0.86 22.44 8.71
CA LEU A 154 -0.17 21.91 9.62
C LEU A 154 -1.10 20.89 8.92
N PRO A 155 -1.32 19.70 9.51
CA PRO A 155 -2.23 18.73 8.93
C PRO A 155 -3.61 19.36 8.82
N THR A 156 -4.12 19.45 7.59
CA THR A 156 -5.53 19.78 7.36
C THR A 156 -6.34 18.64 7.95
N MET A 157 -6.99 18.88 9.08
CA MET A 157 -7.99 17.97 9.66
C MET A 157 -9.00 17.64 8.57
N ASN A 158 -8.96 16.39 8.07
CA ASN A 158 -9.80 15.90 6.99
C ASN A 158 -9.63 16.68 5.65
N ILE A 159 -9.97 16.08 4.52
CA ILE A 159 -10.10 16.79 3.23
C ILE A 159 -11.25 17.82 3.25
N TYR A 160 -12.15 17.74 4.24
CA TYR A 160 -13.32 18.62 4.38
C TYR A 160 -13.12 19.74 5.41
N GLY A 161 -11.97 19.83 6.08
CA GLY A 161 -11.73 20.82 7.13
C GLY A 161 -12.55 20.59 8.42
N GLU A 162 -13.16 19.42 8.53
CA GLU A 162 -13.95 19.00 9.68
C GLU A 162 -13.03 18.38 10.73
N LEU A 163 -13.25 18.75 12.00
CA LEU A 163 -12.71 17.96 13.11
C LEU A 163 -13.32 16.56 13.04
N SER A 164 -12.61 15.56 13.55
CA SER A 164 -13.13 14.20 13.62
C SER A 164 -14.57 14.20 14.19
N PRO A 165 -15.54 13.48 13.59
CA PRO A 165 -16.89 13.39 14.13
C PRO A 165 -16.92 12.91 15.58
N THR A 166 -15.87 12.22 16.02
CA THR A 166 -15.72 11.70 17.38
C THR A 166 -15.01 12.68 18.32
N ALA A 167 -14.51 13.83 17.84
CA ALA A 167 -13.94 14.89 18.70
C ALA A 167 -15.02 15.72 19.43
N SER A 168 -16.29 15.49 19.11
CA SER A 168 -17.44 16.25 19.63
C SER A 168 -18.27 15.50 20.68
N LEU A 169 -17.81 14.31 21.10
CA LEU A 169 -18.49 13.41 22.03
C LEU A 169 -17.57 13.05 23.20
#